data_AF-A0A5P8YX06-F1
#
_entry.id   AF-A0A5P8YX06-F1
#
_cell.length_a   1.000
_cell.length_b   1.000
_cell.length_c   1.000
_cell.angle_alpha   90.00
_cell.angle_beta   90.00
_cell.angle_gamma   90.00
#
_symmetry.space_group_name_H-M   'P 1'
#
loop_
_entity.id
_entity.type
_entity.pdbx_description
1 polymer ?
#
loop_
_entity_poly.entity_id
_entity_poly.type
_entity_poly.pdbx_seq_one_letter_code
_entity_poly.pdbx_strand_id
1 'polypeptide(L)'
;MSLADPSPRTPLRSRLHDALPARRSWLKALHAAMIPLFVWFMLVQPRDVVPLGPAAFQFHSFLGLVFVTGALLWSADYLRRGLAGRPGPKLPPRLRVFHQALHKTLVWGMAFVAISGFLLGLTSHVLLKAGGFLPIAPPLDMPMSNRIIGWLHTYQFYALGIVAIVHAGFHTWRHFYLRDNALRIMAPKRLHRFL
;
A
#
# COMPACT_ATOMS: atom_id res chain seq x y z
N MET A 1 -59.09 -15.85 1.94
CA MET A 1 -57.88 -16.35 2.64
C MET A 1 -56.72 -16.20 1.67
N SER A 2 -56.04 -15.04 1.70
CA SER A 2 -54.95 -14.70 0.76
C SER A 2 -53.63 -15.13 1.38
N LEU A 3 -52.90 -16.01 0.69
CA LEU A 3 -51.61 -16.53 1.12
C LEU A 3 -50.56 -15.42 0.98
N ALA A 4 -49.92 -15.09 2.10
CA ALA A 4 -48.80 -14.17 2.13
C ALA A 4 -47.65 -14.67 1.23
N ASP A 5 -47.18 -13.80 0.35
CA ASP A 5 -46.02 -14.00 -0.51
C ASP A 5 -44.73 -14.06 0.33
N PRO A 6 -43.99 -15.18 0.36
CA PRO A 6 -42.71 -15.27 1.03
C PRO A 6 -41.62 -14.76 0.09
N SER A 7 -41.50 -13.45 -0.06
CA SER A 7 -40.35 -12.87 -0.78
C SER A 7 -39.05 -13.40 -0.14
N PRO A 8 -38.16 -14.08 -0.89
CA PRO A 8 -36.95 -14.64 -0.31
C PRO A 8 -36.02 -13.51 0.10
N ARG A 9 -35.77 -13.38 1.42
CA ARG A 9 -34.79 -12.45 1.96
C ARG A 9 -33.41 -12.87 1.45
N THR A 10 -32.94 -12.20 0.39
CA THR A 10 -31.57 -12.37 -0.10
C THR A 10 -30.62 -12.13 1.08
N PRO A 11 -29.77 -13.10 1.46
CA PRO A 11 -28.94 -12.98 2.65
C PRO A 11 -28.04 -11.75 2.52
N LEU A 12 -27.92 -10.95 3.58
CA LEU A 12 -27.20 -9.66 3.63
C LEU A 12 -25.78 -9.72 3.04
N ARG A 13 -25.16 -10.90 3.10
CA ARG A 13 -23.85 -11.24 2.52
C ARG A 13 -23.79 -11.14 0.99
N SER A 14 -24.90 -11.41 0.29
CA SER A 14 -25.02 -11.28 -1.18
C SER A 14 -24.99 -9.81 -1.60
N ARG A 15 -25.79 -8.97 -0.95
CA ARG A 15 -25.87 -7.52 -1.22
C ARG A 15 -24.55 -6.79 -1.00
N LEU A 16 -23.77 -7.19 0.03
CA LEU A 16 -22.44 -6.64 0.27
C LEU A 16 -21.42 -7.06 -0.79
N HIS A 17 -21.55 -8.27 -1.36
CA HIS A 17 -20.65 -8.76 -2.41
C HIS A 17 -20.90 -8.04 -3.74
N ASP A 18 -22.15 -7.64 -4.02
CA ASP A 18 -22.52 -6.88 -5.22
C ASP A 18 -22.13 -5.40 -5.12
N ALA A 19 -22.10 -4.83 -3.91
CA ALA A 19 -21.72 -3.44 -3.66
C ALA A 19 -20.20 -3.20 -3.68
N LEU A 20 -19.38 -4.23 -3.43
CA LEU A 20 -17.93 -4.10 -3.39
C LEU A 20 -17.32 -4.24 -4.80
N PRO A 21 -16.39 -3.34 -5.20
CA PRO A 21 -15.74 -3.47 -6.50
C PRO A 21 -15.02 -4.83 -6.58
N ALA A 22 -15.07 -5.46 -7.75
CA ALA A 22 -14.34 -6.70 -8.00
C ALA A 22 -12.88 -6.55 -7.51
N ARG A 23 -12.38 -7.51 -6.72
CA ARG A 23 -11.06 -7.45 -6.05
C ARG A 23 -9.95 -6.88 -6.94
N ARG A 24 -9.92 -7.30 -8.21
CA ARG A 24 -8.93 -6.83 -9.19
C ARG A 24 -9.04 -5.33 -9.46
N SER A 25 -10.24 -4.78 -9.59
CA SER A 25 -10.45 -3.34 -9.80
C SER A 25 -10.01 -2.52 -8.59
N TRP A 26 -10.34 -2.97 -7.39
CA TRP A 26 -9.85 -2.37 -6.14
C TRP A 26 -8.32 -2.36 -6.07
N LEU A 27 -7.68 -3.51 -6.31
CA LEU A 27 -6.21 -3.61 -6.23
C LEU A 27 -5.50 -2.76 -7.30
N LYS A 28 -6.08 -2.60 -8.49
CA LYS A 28 -5.55 -1.66 -9.50
C LYS A 28 -5.60 -0.23 -8.99
N ALA A 29 -6.73 0.18 -8.40
CA ALA A 29 -6.89 1.52 -7.86
C ALA A 29 -5.91 1.76 -6.70
N LEU A 30 -5.84 0.81 -5.76
CA LEU A 30 -4.90 0.86 -4.65
C LEU A 30 -3.45 0.94 -5.13
N HIS A 31 -3.03 0.05 -6.02
CA HIS A 31 -1.68 0.08 -6.60
C HIS A 31 -1.39 1.41 -7.29
N ALA A 32 -2.32 1.92 -8.10
CA ALA A 32 -2.16 3.19 -8.80
C ALA A 32 -2.06 4.38 -7.83
N ALA A 33 -2.82 4.38 -6.73
CA ALA A 33 -2.76 5.41 -5.70
C ALA A 33 -1.47 5.34 -4.85
N MET A 34 -0.99 4.12 -4.56
CA MET A 34 0.21 3.91 -3.75
C MET A 34 1.47 4.39 -4.44
N ILE A 35 1.57 4.36 -5.78
CA ILE A 35 2.76 4.82 -6.53
C ILE A 35 3.10 6.30 -6.24
N PRO A 36 2.23 7.29 -6.52
CA PRO A 36 2.56 8.70 -6.29
C PRO A 36 2.75 9.01 -4.82
N LEU A 37 2.00 8.36 -3.92
CA LEU A 37 2.21 8.50 -2.47
C LEU A 37 3.60 7.98 -2.06
N PHE A 38 4.00 6.82 -2.57
CA PHE A 38 5.31 6.24 -2.30
C PHE A 38 6.43 7.16 -2.79
N VAL A 39 6.31 7.70 -4.01
CA VAL A 39 7.27 8.68 -4.55
C VAL A 39 7.31 9.96 -3.70
N TRP A 40 6.15 10.47 -3.28
CA TRP A 40 6.08 11.64 -2.39
C TRP A 40 6.89 11.41 -1.11
N PHE A 41 6.69 10.30 -0.41
CA PHE A 41 7.41 10.00 0.84
C PHE A 41 8.87 9.64 0.66
N MET A 42 9.31 9.29 -0.55
CA MET A 42 10.74 9.12 -0.87
C MET A 42 11.46 10.47 -1.00
N LEU A 43 10.74 11.50 -1.45
CA LEU A 43 11.30 12.81 -1.80
C LEU A 43 11.05 13.89 -0.75
N VAL A 44 9.92 13.81 -0.06
CA VAL A 44 9.45 14.83 0.87
C VAL A 44 9.43 14.24 2.27
N GLN A 45 10.13 14.90 3.20
CA GLN A 45 10.21 14.52 4.61
C GLN A 45 9.56 15.61 5.49
N PRO A 46 9.25 15.30 6.76
CA PRO A 46 8.71 16.28 7.70
C PRO A 46 9.55 17.56 7.80
N ARG A 47 10.89 17.44 7.76
CA ARG A 47 11.82 18.58 7.80
C ARG A 47 11.65 19.56 6.63
N ASP A 48 11.10 19.10 5.51
CA ASP A 48 10.91 19.92 4.30
C ASP A 48 9.58 20.67 4.35
N VAL A 49 8.56 20.11 5.01
CA VAL A 49 7.20 20.67 5.07
C VAL A 49 6.90 21.46 6.34
N VAL A 50 7.58 21.17 7.45
CA VAL A 50 7.42 21.92 8.71
C VAL A 50 7.77 23.41 8.54
N PRO A 51 8.86 23.80 7.84
CA PRO A 51 9.18 25.20 7.59
C PRO A 51 8.15 25.93 6.72
N LEU A 52 7.40 25.20 5.89
CA LEU A 52 6.36 25.75 5.02
C LEU A 52 5.04 26.05 5.77
N GLY A 53 4.99 25.70 7.05
CA GLY A 53 3.89 26.03 7.95
C GLY A 53 2.90 24.88 8.22
N PRO A 54 1.92 25.11 9.12
CA PRO A 54 1.05 24.05 9.64
C PRO A 54 0.22 23.33 8.58
N ALA A 55 -0.26 24.05 7.56
CA ALA A 55 -1.08 23.48 6.49
C ALA A 55 -0.30 22.47 5.64
N ALA A 56 0.96 22.76 5.31
CA ALA A 56 1.83 21.86 4.56
C ALA A 56 2.14 20.58 5.35
N PHE A 57 2.43 20.73 6.65
CA PHE A 57 2.62 19.58 7.53
C PHE A 57 1.36 18.74 7.68
N GLN A 58 0.19 19.36 7.84
CA GLN A 58 -1.10 18.64 7.89
C GLN A 58 -1.39 17.87 6.61
N PHE A 59 -1.16 18.49 5.45
CA PHE A 59 -1.31 17.81 4.16
C PHE A 59 -0.39 16.59 4.06
N HIS A 60 0.90 16.75 4.38
CA HIS A 60 1.86 15.65 4.41
C HIS A 60 1.43 14.53 5.38
N SER A 61 0.97 14.89 6.58
CA SER A 61 0.46 13.94 7.58
C SER A 61 -0.81 13.22 7.11
N PHE A 62 -1.71 13.90 6.40
CA PHE A 62 -2.90 13.30 5.81
C PHE A 62 -2.56 12.30 4.71
N LEU A 63 -1.62 12.63 3.82
CA LEU A 63 -1.11 11.69 2.83
C LEU A 63 -0.50 10.46 3.51
N GLY A 64 0.16 10.63 4.66
CA GLY A 64 0.76 9.54 5.43
C GLY A 64 -0.31 8.59 5.97
N LEU A 65 -1.41 9.15 6.49
CA LEU A 65 -2.56 8.37 6.93
C LEU A 65 -3.16 7.55 5.79
N VAL A 66 -3.35 8.16 4.61
CA VAL A 66 -3.87 7.48 3.42
C VAL A 66 -2.93 6.35 2.99
N PHE A 67 -1.62 6.62 2.94
CA PHE A 67 -0.61 5.64 2.56
C PHE A 67 -0.57 4.44 3.53
N VAL A 68 -0.51 4.70 4.84
CA VAL A 68 -0.48 3.64 5.86
C VAL A 68 -1.76 2.82 5.85
N THR A 69 -2.92 3.46 5.73
CA THR A 69 -4.21 2.77 5.60
C THR A 69 -4.22 1.87 4.36
N GLY A 70 -3.77 2.39 3.22
CA GLY A 70 -3.64 1.63 1.98
C GLY A 70 -2.71 0.42 2.13
N ALA A 71 -1.54 0.60 2.75
CA ALA A 71 -0.57 -0.47 3.02
C ALA A 71 -1.16 -1.57 3.92
N LEU A 72 -1.87 -1.20 4.99
CA LEU A 72 -2.50 -2.15 5.90
C LEU A 72 -3.65 -2.91 5.21
N LEU A 73 -4.50 -2.23 4.45
CA LEU A 73 -5.58 -2.86 3.69
C LEU A 73 -5.03 -3.83 2.63
N TRP A 74 -3.96 -3.46 1.93
CA TRP A 74 -3.30 -4.35 0.98
C TRP A 74 -2.73 -5.58 1.69
N SER A 75 -2.04 -5.38 2.82
CA SER A 75 -1.47 -6.46 3.61
C SER A 75 -2.56 -7.42 4.12
N ALA A 76 -3.69 -6.90 4.58
CA ALA A 76 -4.84 -7.70 4.99
C ALA A 76 -5.46 -8.49 3.83
N ASP A 77 -5.63 -7.90 2.64
CA ASP A 77 -6.08 -8.65 1.45
C ASP A 77 -5.10 -9.76 1.06
N TYR A 78 -3.80 -9.48 1.14
CA TYR A 78 -2.75 -10.46 0.88
C TYR A 78 -2.79 -11.62 1.89
N LEU A 79 -2.90 -11.35 3.19
CA LEU A 79 -3.00 -12.40 4.20
C LEU A 79 -4.26 -13.26 4.03
N ARG A 80 -5.36 -12.66 3.58
CA ARG A 80 -6.64 -13.35 3.39
C ARG A 80 -6.71 -14.16 2.09
N ARG A 81 -6.11 -13.67 0.99
CA ARG A 81 -6.36 -14.19 -0.36
C ARG A 81 -5.10 -14.44 -1.18
N GLY A 82 -3.92 -14.20 -0.62
CA GLY A 82 -2.63 -14.30 -1.30
C GLY A 82 -2.43 -13.26 -2.40
N LEU A 83 -1.37 -13.44 -3.21
CA LEU A 83 -1.07 -12.55 -4.32
C LEU A 83 -2.17 -12.60 -5.40
N ALA A 84 -2.53 -11.43 -5.93
CA ALA A 84 -3.63 -11.30 -6.89
C ALA A 84 -3.33 -11.81 -8.31
N GLY A 85 -2.05 -12.00 -8.65
CA GLY A 85 -1.60 -12.42 -9.98
C GLY A 85 -0.61 -13.58 -9.90
N ARG A 86 -0.77 -14.54 -10.80
CA ARG A 86 0.23 -15.59 -11.03
C ARG A 86 1.38 -15.03 -11.88
N PRO A 87 2.62 -15.51 -11.71
CA PRO A 87 3.71 -15.16 -12.62
C PRO A 87 3.34 -15.57 -14.06
N GLY A 88 3.65 -14.72 -15.03
CA GLY A 88 3.27 -14.92 -16.44
C GLY A 88 3.85 -16.22 -17.03
N PRO A 89 3.15 -16.85 -18.00
CA PRO A 89 3.55 -18.15 -18.55
C PRO A 89 4.93 -18.10 -19.24
N LYS A 90 5.29 -16.96 -19.81
CA LYS A 90 6.56 -16.71 -20.50
C LYS A 90 7.78 -16.61 -19.56
N LEU A 91 7.57 -16.56 -18.24
CA LEU A 91 8.68 -16.48 -17.29
C LEU A 91 9.29 -17.87 -17.05
N PRO A 92 10.63 -18.01 -17.09
CA PRO A 92 11.31 -19.23 -16.67
C PRO A 92 11.15 -19.46 -15.16
N PRO A 93 11.27 -20.71 -14.66
CA PRO A 93 10.96 -21.06 -13.26
C PRO A 93 11.64 -20.19 -12.21
N ARG A 94 12.94 -19.88 -12.36
CA ARG A 94 13.69 -19.02 -11.44
C ARG A 94 13.10 -17.61 -11.35
N LEU A 95 12.70 -17.02 -12.48
CA LEU A 95 12.10 -15.68 -12.51
C LEU A 95 10.66 -15.66 -11.97
N ARG A 96 9.96 -16.80 -11.97
CA ARG A 96 8.65 -16.93 -11.29
C ARG A 96 8.81 -16.86 -9.78
N VAL A 97 9.85 -17.49 -9.23
CA VAL A 97 10.18 -17.41 -7.79
C VAL A 97 10.61 -15.99 -7.45
N PHE A 98 11.51 -15.39 -8.24
CA PHE A 98 11.91 -13.99 -8.07
C PHE A 98 10.71 -13.04 -8.07
N HIS A 99 9.77 -13.19 -9.02
CA HIS A 99 8.53 -12.41 -9.06
C HIS A 99 7.72 -12.55 -7.76
N GLN A 100 7.56 -13.76 -7.24
CA GLN A 100 6.83 -13.96 -5.98
C GLN A 100 7.57 -13.35 -4.79
N ALA A 101 8.88 -13.56 -4.69
CA ALA A 101 9.70 -13.00 -3.63
C ALA A 101 9.59 -11.47 -3.65
N LEU A 102 9.75 -10.84 -4.82
CA LEU A 102 9.69 -9.40 -4.99
C LEU A 102 8.36 -8.80 -4.53
N HIS A 103 7.23 -9.39 -4.93
CA HIS A 103 5.91 -8.92 -4.48
C HIS A 103 5.69 -9.12 -2.98
N LYS A 104 6.11 -10.27 -2.44
CA LYS A 104 5.99 -10.55 -1.00
C LYS A 104 6.83 -9.59 -0.19
N THR A 105 8.06 -9.32 -0.62
CA THR A 105 8.95 -8.34 0.01
C THR A 105 8.34 -6.95 -0.01
N LEU A 106 7.70 -6.52 -1.09
CA LEU A 106 6.99 -5.23 -1.13
C LEU A 106 5.81 -5.18 -0.15
N VAL A 107 4.94 -6.20 -0.15
CA VAL A 107 3.77 -6.23 0.73
C VAL A 107 4.19 -6.26 2.20
N TRP A 108 5.08 -7.17 2.58
CA TRP A 108 5.60 -7.24 3.95
C TRP A 108 6.40 -6.00 4.32
N GLY A 109 7.23 -5.50 3.42
CA GLY A 109 8.01 -4.27 3.62
C GLY A 109 7.11 -3.08 3.93
N MET A 110 6.04 -2.87 3.16
CA MET A 110 5.05 -1.82 3.43
C MET A 110 4.33 -2.03 4.76
N ALA A 111 3.95 -3.27 5.10
CA ALA A 111 3.34 -3.58 6.39
C ALA A 111 4.26 -3.22 7.56
N PHE A 112 5.54 -3.59 7.47
CA PHE A 112 6.53 -3.26 8.49
C PHE A 112 6.78 -1.75 8.57
N VAL A 113 6.72 -1.00 7.45
CA VAL A 113 6.85 0.47 7.46
C VAL A 113 5.68 1.08 8.25
N ALA A 114 4.46 0.59 8.04
CA ALA A 114 3.30 1.03 8.80
C ALA A 114 3.47 0.75 10.31
N ILE A 115 3.99 -0.43 10.67
CA ILE A 115 4.27 -0.80 12.05
C ILE A 115 5.34 0.10 12.66
N SER A 116 6.47 0.30 11.99
CA SER A 116 7.54 1.17 12.51
C SER A 116 7.10 2.64 12.59
N GLY A 117 6.21 3.11 11.70
CA GLY A 117 5.57 4.43 11.80
C GLY A 117 4.63 4.57 13.01
N PHE A 118 3.86 3.54 13.32
CA PHE A 118 3.07 3.50 14.57
C PHE A 118 3.98 3.55 15.79
N LEU A 119 5.06 2.76 15.80
CA LEU A 119 6.03 2.72 16.90
C LEU A 119 6.77 4.06 17.07
N LEU A 120 7.02 4.81 16.00
CA LEU A 120 7.50 6.19 16.07
C LEU A 120 6.54 7.09 16.85
N GLY A 121 5.23 6.97 16.59
CA GLY A 121 4.19 7.66 17.36
C GLY A 121 4.18 7.26 18.83
N LEU A 122 4.23 5.96 19.10
CA LEU A 122 4.16 5.40 20.46
C LEU A 122 5.36 5.81 21.31
N THR A 123 6.55 5.86 20.73
CA THR A 123 7.79 6.19 21.45
C THR A 123 8.12 7.68 21.48
N SER A 124 7.31 8.51 20.81
CA SER A 124 7.48 9.96 20.78
C SER A 124 7.32 10.61 22.15
N HIS A 125 7.95 11.78 22.32
CA HIS A 125 7.78 12.67 23.48
C HIS A 125 6.50 13.53 23.38
N VAL A 126 5.96 13.70 22.17
CA VAL A 126 4.69 14.39 21.91
C VAL A 126 3.68 13.48 21.24
N LEU A 127 2.40 13.75 21.48
CA LEU A 127 1.31 13.07 20.79
C LEU A 127 1.31 13.43 19.30
N LEU A 128 1.79 12.51 18.46
CA LEU A 128 1.73 12.65 17.02
C LEU A 128 0.32 12.36 16.51
N LYS A 129 -0.17 13.23 15.62
CA LYS A 129 -1.50 13.10 15.00
C LYS A 129 -1.38 12.89 13.50
N ALA A 130 -1.95 11.80 13.02
CA ALA A 130 -2.15 11.52 11.61
C ALA A 130 -3.28 12.41 11.06
N GLY A 131 -3.02 13.08 9.94
CA GLY A 131 -3.92 14.08 9.36
C GLY A 131 -4.21 15.29 10.25
N GLY A 132 -3.46 15.48 11.34
CA GLY A 132 -3.68 16.56 12.32
C GLY A 132 -4.79 16.31 13.34
N PHE A 133 -5.59 15.23 13.19
CA PHE A 133 -6.72 14.95 14.08
C PHE A 133 -6.66 13.57 14.75
N LEU A 134 -6.14 12.54 14.07
CA LEU A 134 -6.16 11.17 14.57
C LEU A 134 -4.90 10.88 15.39
N PRO A 135 -4.97 10.70 16.72
CA PRO A 135 -3.80 10.31 17.50
C PRO A 135 -3.25 8.96 17.02
N ILE A 136 -1.94 8.93 16.70
CA ILE A 136 -1.30 7.70 16.19
C ILE A 136 -1.17 6.66 17.31
N ALA A 137 -0.63 7.08 18.45
CA ALA A 137 -0.45 6.27 19.63
C ALA A 137 -0.24 7.17 20.87
N PRO A 138 -0.52 6.69 22.09
CA PRO A 138 -0.15 7.40 23.31
C PRO A 138 1.39 7.58 23.38
N PRO A 139 1.92 8.80 23.61
CA PRO A 139 3.35 9.01 23.70
C PRO A 139 3.89 8.45 25.02
N LEU A 140 4.90 7.57 24.93
CA LEU A 140 5.57 6.96 26.08
C LEU A 140 6.84 7.69 26.51
N ASP A 141 7.23 8.77 25.81
CA ASP A 141 8.44 9.55 26.07
C ASP A 141 9.71 8.69 26.17
N MET A 142 9.95 7.88 25.13
CA MET A 142 11.08 6.96 25.05
C MET A 142 12.11 7.43 24.01
N PRO A 143 12.95 8.44 24.32
CA PRO A 143 13.80 9.10 23.33
C PRO A 143 14.81 8.18 22.64
N MET A 144 15.39 7.21 23.38
CA MET A 144 16.33 6.26 22.81
C MET A 144 15.64 5.30 21.83
N SER A 145 14.51 4.72 22.25
CA SER A 145 13.70 3.85 21.38
C SER A 145 13.21 4.60 20.16
N ASN A 146 12.72 5.83 20.33
CA ASN A 146 12.25 6.68 19.25
C ASN A 146 13.34 6.94 18.21
N ARG A 147 14.57 7.22 18.68
CA ARG A 147 15.74 7.35 17.80
C ARG A 147 15.98 6.07 17.02
N ILE A 148 16.10 4.92 17.68
CA ILE A 148 16.38 3.63 17.01
C ILE A 148 15.29 3.30 15.98
N ILE A 149 14.01 3.44 16.36
CA ILE A 149 12.87 3.17 15.48
C ILE A 149 12.85 4.15 14.31
N GLY A 150 13.21 5.42 14.52
CA GLY A 150 13.32 6.40 13.45
C GLY A 150 14.40 6.05 12.43
N TRP A 151 15.55 5.56 12.89
CA TRP A 151 16.58 5.01 12.01
C TRP A 151 16.03 3.81 11.23
N LEU A 152 15.48 2.82 11.93
CA LEU A 152 14.90 1.63 11.31
C LEU A 152 13.86 1.98 10.24
N HIS A 153 12.88 2.82 10.58
CA HIS A 153 11.81 3.25 9.68
C HIS A 153 12.37 3.93 8.42
N THR A 154 13.35 4.81 8.58
CA THR A 154 13.97 5.55 7.47
C THR A 154 14.72 4.59 6.55
N TYR A 155 15.66 3.79 7.06
CA TYR A 155 16.44 2.86 6.24
C TYR A 155 15.55 1.80 5.58
N GLN A 156 14.56 1.31 6.30
CA GLN A 156 13.58 0.39 5.77
C GLN A 156 12.81 0.99 4.59
N PHE A 157 12.34 2.24 4.70
CA PHE A 157 11.59 2.89 3.63
C PHE A 157 12.45 3.09 2.38
N TYR A 158 13.70 3.55 2.54
CA TYR A 158 14.64 3.69 1.42
C TYR A 158 15.02 2.34 0.79
N ALA A 159 15.25 1.30 1.59
CA ALA A 159 15.49 -0.05 1.09
C ALA A 159 14.29 -0.57 0.30
N LEU A 160 13.06 -0.32 0.78
CA LEU A 160 11.84 -0.63 0.06
C LEU A 160 11.74 0.15 -1.26
N GLY A 161 12.26 1.37 -1.32
CA GLY A 161 12.38 2.16 -2.54
C GLY A 161 13.26 1.49 -3.59
N ILE A 162 14.40 0.93 -3.19
CA ILE A 162 15.25 0.14 -4.08
C ILE A 162 14.49 -1.09 -4.62
N VAL A 163 13.78 -1.81 -3.75
CA VAL A 163 12.95 -2.95 -4.14
C VAL A 163 11.84 -2.54 -5.11
N ALA A 164 11.21 -1.37 -4.90
CA ALA A 164 10.19 -0.83 -5.79
C ALA A 164 10.74 -0.47 -7.17
N ILE A 165 11.95 0.10 -7.24
CA ILE A 165 12.65 0.36 -8.51
C ILE A 165 12.95 -0.96 -9.24
N VAL A 166 13.47 -1.96 -8.54
CA VAL A 166 13.71 -3.30 -9.11
C VAL A 166 12.40 -3.94 -9.59
N HIS A 167 11.30 -3.76 -8.86
CA HIS A 167 9.97 -4.22 -9.25
C HIS A 167 9.45 -3.54 -10.52
N ALA A 168 9.51 -2.21 -10.59
CA ALA A 168 9.12 -1.45 -11.77
C ALA A 168 9.99 -1.82 -12.98
N GLY A 169 11.31 -1.90 -12.78
CA GLY A 169 12.28 -2.31 -13.80
C GLY A 169 12.02 -3.73 -14.30
N PHE A 170 11.75 -4.69 -13.40
CA PHE A 170 11.41 -6.05 -13.77
C PHE A 170 10.16 -6.12 -14.65
N HIS A 171 9.09 -5.40 -14.30
CA HIS A 171 7.87 -5.37 -15.11
C HIS A 171 8.04 -4.63 -16.44
N THR A 172 8.88 -3.58 -16.46
CA THR A 172 9.23 -2.83 -17.67
C THR A 172 10.04 -3.69 -18.64
N TRP A 173 11.07 -4.38 -18.15
CA TRP A 173 11.84 -5.36 -18.93
C TRP A 173 10.93 -6.47 -19.48
N ARG A 174 10.03 -7.00 -18.64
CA ARG A 174 9.08 -8.06 -19.06
C ARG A 174 8.20 -7.60 -20.22
N HIS A 175 7.75 -6.36 -20.18
CA HIS A 175 6.96 -5.75 -21.24
C HIS A 175 7.74 -5.61 -22.55
N PHE A 176 8.97 -5.08 -22.51
CA PHE A 176 9.75 -4.88 -23.74
C PHE A 176 10.34 -6.18 -24.32
N TYR A 177 10.87 -7.06 -23.46
CA TYR A 177 11.60 -8.24 -23.89
C TYR A 177 10.70 -9.46 -24.08
N LEU A 178 9.86 -9.80 -23.09
CA LEU A 178 8.96 -10.96 -23.20
C LEU A 178 7.65 -10.62 -23.92
N ARG A 179 7.36 -9.32 -24.13
CA ARG A 179 6.13 -8.81 -24.76
C ARG A 179 4.91 -9.49 -24.15
N ASP A 180 4.87 -9.52 -22.83
CA ASP A 180 3.76 -10.08 -22.08
C ASP A 180 2.81 -8.97 -21.60
N ASN A 181 1.53 -9.31 -21.46
CA ASN A 181 0.49 -8.35 -21.04
C ASN A 181 0.51 -8.07 -19.53
N ALA A 182 1.68 -8.18 -18.91
CA ALA A 182 1.92 -8.00 -17.49
C ALA A 182 1.40 -6.68 -16.95
N LEU A 183 1.84 -5.59 -17.57
CA LEU A 183 1.52 -4.23 -17.14
C LEU A 183 0.02 -3.96 -17.26
N ARG A 184 -0.64 -4.50 -18.30
CA ARG A 184 -2.09 -4.37 -18.50
C ARG A 184 -2.93 -5.00 -17.36
N ILE A 185 -2.36 -5.97 -16.62
CA ILE A 185 -3.03 -6.57 -15.46
C ILE A 185 -3.25 -5.53 -14.37
N MET A 186 -2.28 -4.64 -14.11
CA MET A 186 -2.38 -3.64 -13.03
C MET A 186 -2.60 -2.20 -13.52
N ALA A 187 -2.35 -1.92 -14.80
CA ALA A 187 -2.60 -0.60 -15.37
C ALA A 187 -4.10 -0.32 -15.60
N PRO A 188 -4.54 0.94 -15.43
CA PRO A 188 -5.88 1.38 -15.83
C PRO A 188 -6.07 1.24 -17.35
N LYS A 189 -7.31 0.95 -17.78
CA LYS A 189 -7.64 0.67 -19.19
C LYS A 189 -7.20 1.78 -20.16
N ARG A 190 -7.23 3.05 -19.72
CA ARG A 190 -6.80 4.20 -20.52
C ARG A 190 -5.33 4.13 -20.96
N LEU A 191 -4.48 3.45 -20.18
CA LEU A 191 -3.06 3.29 -20.50
C LEU A 191 -2.79 2.05 -21.37
N HIS A 192 -3.78 1.19 -21.63
CA HIS A 192 -3.56 -0.05 -22.38
C HIS A 192 -3.16 0.18 -23.84
N ARG A 193 -3.44 1.36 -24.41
CA ARG A 193 -2.97 1.72 -25.76
C ARG A 193 -1.45 1.93 -25.85
N PHE A 194 -0.80 2.17 -24.71
CA PHE A 194 0.65 2.40 -24.60
C PHE A 194 1.40 1.18 -24.05
N LEU A 195 0.68 0.10 -23.70
CA LEU A 195 1.17 -1.13 -23.08
C LEU A 195 0.82 -2.33 -23.98
#